data_AF-A0A523F2E3-F1
#
_entry.id   AF-A0A523F2E3-F1
#
_cell.length_a   1.000
_cell.length_b   1.000
_cell.length_c   1.000
_cell.angle_alpha   90.00
_cell.angle_beta   90.00
_cell.angle_gamma   90.00
#
_symmetry.space_group_name_H-M   'P 1'
#
loop_
_entity.id
_entity.type
_entity.pdbx_description
1 polymer ?
#
loop_
_entity_poly.entity_id
_entity_poly.type
_entity_poly.pdbx_seq_one_letter_code
_entity_poly.pdbx_strand_id
1 'polypeptide(L)'
;MLYSASHRFLFVGVNKTASASIRKALLPYCVRSASSQFRRLLSHLPVRENPLKANLPLHQTAAWARRKFPKAVFVGCFKFAFVRNPYDWAVSYYIFLKTDPNHHRNKMVAVMSFIEFLKWQRPGARRLCG
;
A
#
# COMPACT_ATOMS: atom_id res chain seq x y z
N MET A 1 -3.64 -2.94 -2.80
CA MET A 1 -4.55 -3.97 -2.30
C MET A 1 -5.08 -4.75 -3.50
N LEU A 2 -5.44 -6.01 -3.31
CA LEU A 2 -6.09 -6.83 -4.33
C LEU A 2 -7.28 -7.56 -3.71
N TYR A 3 -8.38 -7.63 -4.46
CA TYR A 3 -9.59 -8.33 -4.06
C TYR A 3 -9.99 -9.31 -5.17
N SER A 4 -10.28 -10.54 -4.78
CA SER A 4 -10.86 -11.57 -5.65
C SER A 4 -12.23 -11.95 -5.12
N ALA A 5 -13.26 -11.75 -5.95
CA ALA A 5 -14.61 -12.20 -5.62
C ALA A 5 -14.76 -13.73 -5.78
N SER A 6 -14.09 -14.32 -6.78
CA SER A 6 -14.15 -15.77 -7.06
C SER A 6 -13.48 -16.59 -5.96
N HIS A 7 -12.31 -16.16 -5.50
CA HIS A 7 -11.54 -16.86 -4.46
C HIS A 7 -11.74 -16.28 -3.06
N ARG A 8 -12.60 -15.25 -2.94
CA ARG A 8 -12.96 -14.58 -1.68
C ARG A 8 -11.76 -14.19 -0.82
N PHE A 9 -10.75 -13.57 -1.42
CA PHE A 9 -9.59 -13.10 -0.68
C PHE A 9 -9.37 -11.59 -0.81
N LEU A 10 -8.72 -11.03 0.22
CA LEU A 10 -8.28 -9.65 0.28
C LEU A 10 -6.78 -9.60 0.64
N PHE A 11 -5.96 -9.27 -0.35
CA PHE A 11 -4.53 -9.07 -0.15
C PHE A 11 -4.22 -7.61 0.17
N VAL A 12 -3.66 -7.39 1.37
CA VAL A 12 -3.25 -6.07 1.87
C VAL A 12 -1.77 -5.86 1.56
N GLY A 13 -1.50 -5.00 0.57
CA GLY A 13 -0.14 -4.74 0.08
C GLY A 13 0.63 -3.79 1.00
N VAL A 14 1.47 -4.34 1.87
CA VAL A 14 2.42 -3.56 2.66
C VAL A 14 3.55 -3.08 1.75
N ASN A 15 3.99 -1.84 1.98
CA ASN A 15 5.00 -1.22 1.13
C ASN A 15 6.37 -1.87 1.37
N LYS A 16 7.16 -2.09 0.32
CA LYS A 16 8.53 -2.68 0.39
C LYS A 16 8.64 -4.07 1.04
N THR A 17 7.58 -4.88 1.00
CA THR A 17 7.61 -6.29 1.46
C THR A 17 7.55 -7.30 0.31
N ALA A 18 8.19 -6.99 -0.82
CA ALA A 18 8.09 -7.76 -2.08
C ALA A 18 6.63 -7.98 -2.57
N SER A 19 5.71 -7.14 -2.11
CA SER A 19 4.29 -7.20 -2.43
C SER A 19 3.98 -7.00 -3.92
N ALA A 20 4.91 -6.43 -4.68
CA ALA A 20 4.80 -6.29 -6.14
C ALA A 20 4.81 -7.64 -6.87
N SER A 21 5.69 -8.57 -6.48
CA SER A 21 5.79 -9.91 -7.08
C SER A 21 4.54 -10.75 -6.78
N ILE A 22 4.12 -10.75 -5.51
CA ILE A 22 2.87 -11.39 -5.07
C ILE A 22 1.67 -10.80 -5.81
N ARG A 23 1.64 -9.46 -5.95
CA ARG A 23 0.57 -8.80 -6.71
C ARG A 23 0.54 -9.27 -8.15
N LYS A 24 1.69 -9.38 -8.83
CA LYS A 24 1.76 -9.85 -10.22
C LYS A 24 1.20 -11.28 -10.35
N ALA A 25 1.51 -12.16 -9.40
CA ALA A 25 1.00 -13.53 -9.39
C ALA A 25 -0.52 -13.60 -9.10
N LEU A 26 -1.04 -12.75 -8.22
CA LEU A 26 -2.45 -12.75 -7.83
C LEU A 26 -3.37 -11.94 -8.76
N LEU A 27 -2.81 -11.03 -9.57
CA LEU A 27 -3.57 -10.12 -10.44
C LEU A 27 -4.55 -10.84 -11.39
N PRO A 28 -4.23 -11.99 -12.01
CA PRO A 28 -5.14 -12.70 -12.91
C PRO A 28 -6.42 -13.19 -12.22
N TYR A 29 -6.36 -13.46 -10.92
CA TYR A 29 -7.49 -13.95 -10.13
C TYR A 29 -8.34 -12.83 -9.54
N CYS A 30 -7.96 -11.57 -9.73
CA CYS A 30 -8.59 -10.41 -9.11
C CYS A 30 -9.56 -9.72 -10.07
N VAL A 31 -10.56 -9.05 -9.49
CA VAL A 31 -11.52 -8.29 -10.30
C VAL A 31 -10.83 -7.05 -10.88
N ARG A 32 -10.78 -6.95 -12.21
CA ARG A 32 -10.24 -5.78 -12.91
C ARG A 32 -11.31 -4.69 -12.94
N SER A 33 -11.19 -3.69 -12.07
CA SER A 33 -11.98 -2.47 -12.23
C SER A 33 -11.44 -1.66 -13.40
N ALA A 34 -12.33 -1.19 -14.28
CA ALA A 34 -12.00 -0.14 -15.24
C ALA A 34 -11.48 1.10 -14.48
N SER A 35 -10.30 1.60 -14.84
CA SER A 35 -9.69 2.78 -14.22
C SER A 35 -10.08 4.03 -14.98
N SER A 36 -11.16 4.70 -14.55
CA SER A 36 -11.46 6.07 -14.99
C SER A 36 -10.87 7.08 -13.99
N GLN A 37 -10.50 8.28 -14.46
CA GLN A 37 -10.09 9.42 -13.62
C GLN A 37 -11.08 9.65 -12.46
N PHE A 38 -12.38 9.55 -12.75
CA PHE A 38 -13.45 9.70 -11.76
C PHE A 38 -13.46 8.56 -10.72
N ARG A 39 -13.23 7.32 -11.16
CA ARG A 39 -13.10 6.16 -10.27
C ARG A 39 -11.82 6.21 -9.43
N ARG A 40 -10.75 6.84 -9.93
CA ARG A 40 -9.54 7.10 -9.13
C ARG A 40 -9.85 8.09 -8.01
N LEU A 41 -10.62 9.14 -8.25
CA LEU A 41 -11.04 10.07 -7.20
C LEU A 41 -11.94 9.38 -6.16
N LEU A 42 -12.96 8.64 -6.62
CA LEU A 42 -13.83 7.83 -5.75
C LEU A 42 -13.05 6.76 -4.97
N SER A 43 -11.91 6.29 -5.50
CA SER A 43 -11.04 5.34 -4.80
C SER A 43 -10.39 5.89 -3.53
N HIS A 44 -10.45 7.20 -3.30
CA HIS A 44 -9.97 7.82 -2.05
C HIS A 44 -11.10 8.15 -1.07
N LEU A 45 -12.35 8.20 -1.53
CA LEU A 45 -13.50 8.51 -0.70
C LEU A 45 -14.01 7.25 0.05
N PRO A 46 -14.48 7.39 1.31
CA PRO A 46 -15.03 6.29 2.10
C PRO A 46 -16.49 5.97 1.71
N VAL A 47 -16.79 5.95 0.41
CA VAL A 47 -18.13 5.63 -0.10
C VAL A 47 -18.22 4.12 -0.31
N ARG A 48 -19.35 3.52 0.10
CA ARG A 48 -19.62 2.10 -0.13
C ARG A 48 -19.77 1.86 -1.62
N GLU A 49 -18.90 1.06 -2.20
CA GLU A 49 -18.92 0.69 -3.61
C GLU A 49 -19.17 -0.80 -3.79
N ASN A 50 -19.73 -1.16 -4.94
CA ASN A 50 -19.80 -2.55 -5.35
C ASN A 50 -18.36 -3.13 -5.42
N PRO A 51 -18.03 -4.19 -4.66
CA PRO A 51 -16.68 -4.77 -4.62
C PRO A 51 -16.13 -5.19 -5.99
N LEU A 52 -17.02 -5.50 -6.95
CA LEU A 52 -16.65 -5.88 -8.31
C LEU A 52 -16.25 -4.69 -9.19
N LYS A 53 -16.65 -3.47 -8.81
CA LYS A 53 -16.35 -2.22 -9.55
C LYS A 53 -15.43 -1.29 -8.77
N ALA A 54 -15.12 -1.64 -7.53
CA ALA A 54 -14.32 -0.82 -6.64
C ALA A 54 -12.87 -0.76 -7.09
N ASN A 55 -12.36 0.44 -7.29
CA ASN A 55 -10.92 0.65 -7.44
C ASN A 55 -10.29 0.73 -6.04
N LEU A 56 -9.32 -0.15 -5.77
CA LEU A 56 -8.64 -0.27 -4.48
C LEU A 56 -7.19 0.22 -4.64
N PRO A 57 -6.82 1.33 -4.00
CA PRO A 57 -5.46 1.82 -4.09
C PRO A 57 -4.43 0.82 -3.53
N LEU A 58 -3.20 0.89 -4.03
CA LEU A 58 -2.17 -0.13 -3.84
C LEU A 58 -1.77 -0.33 -2.36
N HIS A 59 -1.73 0.74 -1.57
CA HIS A 59 -1.19 0.73 -0.20
C HIS A 59 -2.22 1.12 0.87
N GLN A 60 -3.51 0.87 0.62
CA GLN A 60 -4.53 1.15 1.64
C GLN A 60 -4.49 0.15 2.79
N THR A 61 -4.93 0.61 3.96
CA THR A 61 -5.04 -0.20 5.17
C THR A 61 -6.26 -1.12 5.13
N ALA A 62 -6.22 -2.21 5.89
CA ALA A 62 -7.39 -3.07 6.09
C ALA A 62 -8.59 -2.31 6.70
N ALA A 63 -8.32 -1.31 7.55
CA ALA A 63 -9.35 -0.44 8.10
C ALA A 63 -10.07 0.38 7.03
N TRP A 64 -9.34 0.85 6.01
CA TRP A 64 -9.94 1.54 4.88
C TRP A 64 -10.82 0.59 4.05
N ALA A 65 -10.34 -0.64 3.77
CA ALA A 65 -11.14 -1.65 3.08
C ALA A 65 -12.43 -2.01 3.83
N ARG A 66 -12.38 -2.09 5.16
CA ARG A 66 -13.55 -2.33 6.01
C ARG A 66 -14.61 -1.24 5.88
N ARG A 67 -14.21 0.02 5.68
CA ARG A 67 -15.16 1.13 5.45
C ARG A 67 -15.76 1.09 4.05
N LYS A 68 -14.96 0.72 3.05
CA LYS A 68 -15.36 0.74 1.64
C LYS A 68 -16.24 -0.44 1.24
N PHE A 69 -15.98 -1.63 1.77
CA PHE A 69 -16.74 -2.83 1.41
C PHE A 69 -18.00 -3.03 2.26
N PRO A 70 -19.03 -3.68 1.68
CA PRO A 70 -20.13 -4.22 2.48
C PRO A 70 -19.60 -5.16 3.56
N LYS A 71 -20.18 -5.08 4.77
CA LYS A 71 -19.74 -5.86 5.94
C LYS A 71 -19.65 -7.36 5.64
N ALA A 72 -20.66 -7.92 4.97
CA ALA A 72 -20.71 -9.34 4.61
C ALA A 72 -19.53 -9.76 3.71
N VAL A 73 -19.17 -8.91 2.75
CA VAL A 73 -18.05 -9.17 1.83
C VAL A 73 -16.73 -9.11 2.58
N PHE A 74 -16.52 -8.06 3.37
CA PHE A 74 -15.27 -7.92 4.13
C PHE A 74 -15.10 -9.06 5.13
N VAL A 75 -16.13 -9.39 5.92
CA VAL A 75 -16.08 -10.50 6.89
C VAL A 75 -15.83 -11.83 6.18
N GLY A 76 -16.52 -12.06 5.07
CA GLY A 76 -16.45 -13.31 4.31
C GLY A 76 -15.18 -13.54 3.50
N CYS A 77 -14.24 -12.59 3.46
CA CYS A 77 -12.96 -12.75 2.77
C CYS A 77 -11.87 -13.34 3.68
N PHE A 78 -10.99 -14.17 3.13
CA PHE A 78 -9.69 -14.46 3.72
C PHE A 78 -8.75 -13.26 3.52
N LYS A 79 -8.16 -12.71 4.60
CA LYS A 79 -7.30 -11.52 4.52
C LYS A 79 -5.88 -11.89 4.89
N PHE A 80 -4.92 -11.49 4.07
CA PHE A 80 -3.52 -11.76 4.32
C PHE A 80 -2.63 -10.62 3.83
N ALA A 81 -1.44 -10.56 4.41
CA ALA A 81 -0.39 -9.61 4.07
C ALA A 81 0.98 -10.30 4.23
N PHE A 82 1.96 -9.84 3.47
CA PHE A 82 3.35 -10.23 3.68
C PHE A 82 4.06 -9.11 4.41
N VAL A 83 4.71 -9.47 5.52
CA VAL A 83 5.55 -8.60 6.34
C VAL A 83 7.01 -9.01 6.18
N ARG A 84 7.91 -8.09 6.47
CA ARG A 84 9.36 -8.31 6.48
C ARG A 84 9.90 -7.91 7.85
N ASN A 85 11.06 -8.44 8.23
CA ASN A 85 11.81 -7.94 9.37
C ASN A 85 11.87 -6.38 9.32
N PRO A 86 11.50 -5.68 10.41
CA PRO A 86 11.49 -4.22 10.44
C PRO A 86 12.83 -3.57 10.10
N TYR A 87 13.94 -4.18 10.51
CA TYR A 87 15.29 -3.70 10.19
C TYR A 87 15.57 -3.77 8.69
N ASP A 88 15.38 -4.94 8.08
CA ASP A 88 15.59 -5.12 6.64
C ASP A 88 14.68 -4.23 5.80
N TRP A 89 13.46 -4.01 6.27
CA TRP A 89 12.53 -3.07 5.66
C TRP A 89 13.09 -1.64 5.68
N ALA A 90 13.62 -1.20 6.83
CA ALA A 90 14.19 0.14 6.98
C ALA A 90 15.43 0.32 6.11
N VAL A 91 16.32 -0.66 6.07
CA VAL A 91 17.52 -0.65 5.19
C VAL A 91 17.09 -0.60 3.72
N SER A 92 16.17 -1.45 3.29
CA SER A 92 15.66 -1.45 1.92
C SER A 92 15.01 -0.12 1.54
N TYR A 93 14.28 0.51 2.46
CA TYR A 93 13.64 1.80 2.21
C TYR A 93 14.67 2.94 2.16
N TYR A 94 15.68 2.94 3.04
CA TYR A 94 16.79 3.89 3.01
C TYR A 94 17.55 3.85 1.69
N ILE A 95 17.99 2.65 1.28
CA ILE A 95 18.71 2.45 0.02
C ILE A 95 17.84 2.93 -1.14
N PHE A 96 16.57 2.51 -1.21
CA PHE A 96 15.65 2.94 -2.27
C PHE A 96 15.55 4.47 -2.39
N LEU A 97 15.37 5.18 -1.27
CA LEU A 97 15.28 6.64 -1.28
C LEU A 97 16.59 7.29 -1.72
N LYS A 98 17.72 6.70 -1.35
CA LYS A 98 19.06 7.21 -1.68
C LYS A 98 19.45 6.95 -3.14
N THR A 99 18.97 5.85 -3.74
CA THR A 99 19.31 5.45 -5.11
C THR A 99 18.35 5.98 -6.18
N ASP A 100 17.12 6.39 -5.83
CA ASP A 100 16.12 6.87 -6.78
C ASP A 100 16.13 8.42 -6.86
N PRO A 101 16.81 9.04 -7.86
CA PRO A 101 16.96 10.50 -7.91
C PRO A 101 15.65 11.24 -8.17
N ASN A 102 14.65 10.54 -8.73
CA ASN A 102 13.33 11.08 -9.01
C ASN A 102 12.42 11.09 -7.78
N HIS A 103 12.81 10.40 -6.70
CA HIS A 103 12.03 10.43 -5.48
C HIS A 103 12.18 11.79 -4.80
N HIS A 104 11.06 12.43 -4.42
CA HIS A 104 11.02 13.76 -3.80
C HIS A 104 11.80 13.91 -2.48
N ARG A 105 12.29 12.81 -1.92
CA ARG A 105 13.06 12.75 -0.66
C ARG A 105 14.52 12.39 -0.88
N ASN A 106 14.93 12.10 -2.12
CA ASN A 106 16.28 11.67 -2.44
C ASN A 106 17.32 12.71 -2.00
N LYS A 107 17.13 13.98 -2.40
CA LYS A 107 18.07 15.07 -2.04
C LYS A 107 18.36 15.14 -0.54
N MET A 108 17.32 14.95 0.28
CA MET A 108 17.44 14.97 1.74
C MET A 108 18.09 13.69 2.29
N VAL A 109 17.68 12.51 1.80
CA VAL A 109 18.15 11.23 2.34
C VAL A 109 19.54 10.84 1.80
N ALA A 110 19.94 11.35 0.64
CA ALA A 110 21.22 11.04 0.00
C ALA A 110 22.40 11.43 0.88
N VAL A 111 22.30 12.57 1.56
CA VAL A 111 23.34 13.09 2.47
C VAL A 111 23.28 12.50 3.88
N MET A 112 22.20 11.81 4.25
CA MET A 112 22.04 11.21 5.58
C MET A 112 22.75 9.85 5.67
N SER A 113 23.33 9.57 6.84
CA SER A 113 23.65 8.20 7.28
C SER A 113 22.38 7.41 7.59
N PHE A 114 22.50 6.08 7.70
CA PHE A 114 21.36 5.23 8.05
C PHE A 114 20.76 5.57 9.42
N ILE A 115 21.59 5.91 10.41
CA ILE A 115 21.13 6.26 11.75
C ILE A 115 20.38 7.59 11.75
N GLU A 116 20.87 8.60 11.02
CA GLU A 116 20.16 9.88 10.87
C GLU A 116 18.82 9.69 10.18
N PHE A 117 18.78 8.87 9.12
CA PHE A 117 17.55 8.49 8.45
C PHE A 117 16.55 7.83 9.41
N LEU A 118 16.99 6.90 10.26
CA LEU A 118 16.12 6.26 11.25
C LEU A 118 15.55 7.27 12.25
N LYS A 119 16.36 8.21 12.73
CA LYS A 119 15.90 9.28 13.63
C LYS A 119 14.86 10.17 12.94
N TRP A 120 15.11 10.57 11.70
CA TRP A 120 14.19 11.36 10.88
C TRP A 120 12.85 10.64 10.60
N GLN A 121 12.90 9.32 10.38
CA GLN A 121 11.72 8.51 10.06
C GLN A 121 10.75 8.37 11.25
N ARG A 122 11.19 8.61 12.51
CA ARG A 122 10.33 8.47 13.70
C ARG A 122 9.08 9.37 13.59
N PRO A 123 7.88 8.86 13.95
CA PRO A 123 6.67 9.68 13.99
C PRO A 123 6.88 10.86 14.95
N GLY A 124 6.93 12.09 14.42
CA GLY A 124 7.28 13.30 15.18
C GLY A 124 8.32 14.17 14.46
N ALA A 125 9.44 13.58 14.03
CA ALA A 125 10.49 14.30 13.29
C ALA A 125 10.06 14.71 11.88
N ARG A 126 9.16 13.94 11.24
CA ARG A 126 8.60 14.24 9.91
C ARG A 126 7.76 15.52 9.83
N ARG A 127 7.38 16.13 10.96
CA ARG A 127 6.57 17.38 11.01
C ARG A 127 7.41 18.67 11.03
N LEU A 128 8.73 18.57 11.22
CA LEU A 128 9.60 19.75 11.42
C LEU A 128 10.32 20.22 10.15
N CYS A 129 10.08 19.58 9.01
CA CYS A 129 10.76 19.88 7.74
C CYS A 129 9.79 19.98 6.55
N GLY A 130 8.57 20.47 6.79
CA GLY A 130 7.57 20.74 5.77
C GLY A 130 7.20 22.21 5.78
#